data_AF-A0A8S2EU93-F1
#
_entry.id   AF-A0A8S2EU93-F1
#
_cell.length_a   1.000
_cell.length_b   1.000
_cell.length_c   1.000
_cell.angle_alpha   90.00
_cell.angle_beta   90.00
_cell.angle_gamma   90.00
#
_symmetry.space_group_name_H-M   'P 1'
#
loop_
_entity.id
_entity.type
_entity.pdbx_description
1 polymer ?
#
loop_
_entity_poly.entity_id
_entity_poly.type
_entity_poly.pdbx_seq_one_letter_code
_entity_poly.pdbx_strand_id
1 'polypeptide(L)'
;FIPVTYMMPADYNLFADDFRRDPNHAWIMKPAARAQGKGIFLINKMSQIKKWSRDGTKQLTPSAPSRETYVISRYIDNPLLIGGKKFDLRLYVLPTDRLFDEMAWIIVHSLKAVTSVITSDRHCFECYGYDIIIDDNLKPWLIEVNASPSLTSTTSNDRIMKFKMLNDVLNIVVPNGEIPDIKNKPQTVTRETLGNFDLLYDEEQAQIELSDKDYREQKGKGGIVPIISKTGLLLAKTKQSSAWR
;
A
#
# COMPACT_ATOMS: atom_id res chain seq x y z
N PHE A 1 -2.44 -17.53 -16.69
CA PHE A 1 -2.36 -16.06 -16.86
C PHE A 1 -0.92 -15.58 -17.08
N ILE A 2 0.09 -16.24 -16.50
CA ILE A 2 1.51 -16.01 -16.84
C ILE A 2 1.91 -16.97 -17.98
N PRO A 3 2.62 -16.51 -19.03
CA PRO A 3 3.19 -17.40 -20.03
C PRO A 3 4.15 -18.43 -19.42
N VAL A 4 4.15 -19.65 -19.96
CA VAL A 4 5.09 -20.70 -19.52
C VAL A 4 6.51 -20.21 -19.68
N THR A 5 7.30 -20.32 -18.61
CA THR A 5 8.62 -19.70 -18.47
C THR A 5 9.60 -20.65 -17.79
N TYR A 6 10.86 -20.63 -18.23
CA TYR A 6 11.96 -21.47 -17.74
C TYR A 6 13.25 -20.66 -17.55
N MET A 7 14.11 -21.07 -16.62
CA MET A 7 15.41 -20.48 -16.34
C MET A 7 16.54 -21.24 -17.04
N MET A 8 17.24 -20.60 -17.96
CA MET A 8 18.34 -21.20 -18.72
C MET A 8 19.70 -20.86 -18.08
N PRO A 9 20.63 -21.82 -17.97
CA PRO A 9 20.57 -23.18 -18.51
C PRO A 9 19.91 -24.25 -17.61
N ALA A 10 19.52 -23.91 -16.38
CA ALA A 10 19.05 -24.88 -15.37
C ALA A 10 17.87 -25.75 -15.83
N ASP A 11 16.90 -25.15 -16.51
CA ASP A 11 15.65 -25.78 -16.93
C ASP A 11 15.68 -26.22 -18.41
N TYR A 12 16.87 -26.38 -19.01
CA TYR A 12 17.01 -26.68 -20.45
C TYR A 12 16.19 -27.91 -20.88
N ASN A 13 16.23 -28.98 -20.08
CA ASN A 13 15.54 -30.23 -20.41
C ASN A 13 14.02 -30.06 -20.40
N LEU A 14 13.48 -29.37 -19.38
CA LEU A 14 12.04 -29.07 -19.27
C LEU A 14 11.57 -28.23 -20.46
N PHE A 15 12.32 -27.18 -20.78
CA PHE A 15 12.04 -26.37 -21.95
C PHE A 15 12.10 -27.20 -23.25
N ALA A 16 13.10 -28.06 -23.41
CA ALA A 16 13.28 -28.86 -24.62
C ALA A 16 12.13 -29.86 -24.83
N ASP A 17 11.59 -30.43 -23.75
CA ASP A 17 10.42 -31.29 -23.80
C ASP A 17 9.17 -30.52 -24.25
N ASP A 18 8.94 -29.34 -23.69
CA ASP A 18 7.82 -28.48 -24.05
C ASP A 18 7.91 -27.97 -25.49
N PHE A 19 9.10 -27.61 -25.95
CA PHE A 19 9.34 -27.19 -27.33
C PHE A 19 9.05 -28.34 -28.31
N ARG A 20 9.37 -29.59 -27.96
CA ARG A 20 9.07 -30.74 -28.83
C ARG A 20 7.57 -31.02 -28.93
N ARG A 21 6.79 -30.69 -27.91
CA ARG A 21 5.32 -30.83 -27.93
C ARG A 21 4.65 -29.80 -28.83
N ASP A 22 5.20 -28.59 -28.89
CA ASP A 22 4.67 -27.49 -29.71
C ASP A 22 5.80 -26.71 -30.40
N PRO A 23 6.34 -27.23 -31.52
CA PRO A 23 7.52 -26.66 -32.18
C PRO A 23 7.21 -25.40 -33.00
N ASN A 24 5.94 -25.12 -33.27
CA ASN A 24 5.53 -23.96 -34.07
C ASN A 24 5.41 -22.68 -33.25
N HIS A 25 5.30 -22.82 -31.93
CA HIS A 25 5.14 -21.68 -31.05
C HIS A 25 6.44 -20.89 -30.90
N ALA A 26 6.34 -19.56 -30.94
CA ALA A 26 7.48 -18.69 -30.73
C ALA A 26 7.80 -18.56 -29.23
N TRP A 27 9.08 -18.39 -28.93
CA TRP A 27 9.58 -18.18 -27.58
C TRP A 27 10.42 -16.91 -27.55
N ILE A 28 10.42 -16.21 -26.43
CA ILE A 28 11.24 -15.02 -26.20
C ILE A 28 12.29 -15.33 -25.14
N MET A 29 13.56 -15.10 -25.49
CA MET A 29 14.68 -15.17 -24.57
C MET A 29 15.06 -13.77 -24.10
N LYS A 30 15.23 -13.61 -22.79
CA LYS A 30 15.62 -12.36 -22.14
C LYS A 30 16.75 -12.63 -21.13
N PRO A 31 17.82 -11.82 -21.08
CA PRO A 31 18.81 -11.95 -20.02
C PRO A 31 18.16 -11.64 -18.67
N ALA A 32 18.44 -12.44 -17.64
CA ALA A 32 17.81 -12.28 -16.32
C ALA A 32 18.24 -10.98 -15.62
N ALA A 33 19.44 -10.49 -15.91
CA ALA A 33 20.06 -9.34 -15.23
C ALA A 33 20.19 -8.08 -16.11
N ARG A 34 19.55 -8.02 -17.30
CA ARG A 34 19.64 -6.85 -18.20
C ARG A 34 18.29 -6.14 -18.37
N ALA A 35 18.36 -4.84 -18.70
CA ALA A 35 17.22 -3.97 -18.93
C ALA A 35 17.23 -3.36 -20.35
N GLN A 36 16.23 -2.53 -20.67
CA GLN A 36 16.10 -1.76 -21.93
C GLN A 36 16.00 -2.61 -23.21
N GLY A 37 15.61 -3.88 -23.09
CA GLY A 37 15.46 -4.77 -24.24
C GLY A 37 16.77 -5.28 -24.86
N LYS A 38 17.93 -4.93 -24.29
CA LYS A 38 19.23 -5.35 -24.80
C LYS A 38 19.42 -6.86 -24.61
N GLY A 39 19.76 -7.56 -25.69
CA GLY A 39 20.00 -9.01 -25.66
C GLY A 39 18.73 -9.87 -25.67
N ILE A 40 17.56 -9.27 -25.92
CA ILE A 40 16.31 -10.02 -26.15
C ILE A 40 16.27 -10.54 -27.58
N PHE A 41 15.88 -11.80 -27.77
CA PHE A 41 15.68 -12.38 -29.09
C PHE A 41 14.55 -13.43 -29.08
N LEU A 42 13.95 -13.65 -30.25
CA LEU A 42 12.93 -14.68 -30.45
C LEU A 42 13.55 -15.99 -30.95
N ILE A 43 12.95 -17.10 -30.54
CA ILE A 43 13.29 -18.44 -30.98
C ILE A 43 12.04 -19.12 -31.48
N ASN A 44 12.16 -19.72 -32.66
CA ASN A 44 11.18 -20.62 -33.24
C ASN A 44 11.81 -21.95 -33.69
N LYS A 45 13.12 -22.11 -33.52
CA LYS A 45 13.86 -23.33 -33.89
C LYS A 45 14.87 -23.69 -32.81
N MET A 46 14.89 -24.96 -32.41
CA MET A 46 15.83 -25.48 -31.42
C MET A 46 17.31 -25.25 -31.77
N SER A 47 17.64 -25.13 -33.06
CA SER A 47 19.00 -24.82 -33.52
C SER A 47 19.50 -23.44 -33.07
N GLN A 48 18.61 -22.46 -32.91
CA GLN A 48 18.95 -21.10 -32.47
C GLN A 48 19.47 -21.11 -31.01
N ILE A 49 18.90 -21.95 -30.15
CA ILE A 49 19.34 -22.12 -28.75
C ILE A 49 20.71 -22.78 -28.69
N LYS A 50 20.94 -23.80 -29.52
CA LYS A 50 22.25 -24.47 -29.59
C LYS A 50 23.35 -23.50 -30.05
N LYS A 51 23.04 -22.59 -30.96
CA LYS A 51 23.96 -21.52 -31.39
C LYS A 51 24.28 -20.58 -30.23
N TRP A 52 23.26 -20.04 -29.55
CA TRP A 52 23.43 -19.21 -28.35
C TRP A 52 24.28 -19.91 -27.28
N SER A 53 24.01 -21.20 -27.02
CA SER A 53 24.75 -21.99 -26.04
C SER A 53 26.23 -22.16 -26.38
N ARG A 54 26.62 -22.12 -27.66
CA ARG A 54 28.00 -22.28 -28.12
C ARG A 54 28.75 -20.95 -28.13
N ASP A 55 28.07 -19.86 -28.46
CA ASP A 55 28.66 -18.52 -28.50
C ASP A 55 29.07 -18.04 -27.09
N GLY A 56 28.33 -18.46 -26.04
CA GLY A 56 28.71 -18.21 -24.64
C GLY A 56 29.95 -18.97 -24.15
N THR A 57 30.35 -20.06 -24.81
CA THR A 57 31.50 -20.89 -24.41
C THR A 57 32.84 -20.36 -24.92
N LYS A 58 32.85 -19.35 -25.81
CA LYS A 58 34.10 -18.80 -26.37
C LYS A 58 34.82 -17.79 -25.46
N GLN A 59 34.25 -17.45 -24.30
CA GLN A 59 34.91 -16.61 -23.29
C GLN A 59 35.55 -17.49 -22.21
N LEU A 60 36.57 -18.28 -22.56
CA LEU A 60 37.45 -18.93 -21.59
C LEU A 60 38.66 -18.03 -21.34
N THR A 61 38.49 -17.02 -20.49
CA THR A 61 39.59 -16.50 -19.68
C THR A 61 39.36 -16.97 -18.23
N PRO A 62 40.42 -17.30 -17.47
CA PRO A 62 40.28 -17.88 -16.11
C PRO A 62 39.58 -16.97 -15.09
N SER A 63 39.27 -15.73 -15.48
CA SER A 63 38.61 -14.70 -14.68
C SER A 63 37.18 -14.39 -15.16
N ALA A 64 36.61 -15.19 -16.06
CA ALA A 64 35.31 -14.90 -16.67
C ALA A 64 34.14 -15.16 -15.71
N PRO A 65 33.15 -14.24 -15.63
CA PRO A 65 31.99 -14.40 -14.77
C PRO A 65 31.15 -15.61 -15.21
N SER A 66 30.50 -16.25 -14.24
CA SER A 66 29.54 -17.34 -14.43
C SER A 66 28.61 -17.08 -15.62
N ARG A 67 28.36 -18.12 -16.43
CA ARG A 67 27.51 -18.09 -17.62
C ARG A 67 26.21 -17.29 -17.39
N GLU A 68 25.97 -16.29 -18.23
CA GLU A 68 24.84 -15.38 -18.07
C GLU A 68 23.50 -16.15 -18.11
N THR A 69 22.69 -15.96 -17.07
CA THR A 69 21.38 -16.59 -16.92
C THR A 69 20.35 -15.91 -17.81
N TYR A 70 19.52 -16.71 -18.46
CA TYR A 70 18.44 -16.23 -19.31
C TYR A 70 17.10 -16.77 -18.85
N VAL A 71 16.05 -15.98 -19.05
CA VAL A 71 14.65 -16.41 -18.95
C VAL A 71 14.17 -16.71 -20.36
N ILE A 72 13.62 -17.91 -20.58
CA ILE A 72 12.90 -18.24 -21.82
C ILE A 72 11.41 -18.38 -21.51
N SER A 73 10.58 -17.63 -22.23
CA SER A 73 9.13 -17.59 -22.02
C SER A 73 8.41 -17.82 -23.34
N ARG A 74 7.24 -18.48 -23.32
CA ARG A 74 6.35 -18.51 -24.48
C ARG A 74 6.03 -17.09 -24.93
N TYR A 75 6.07 -16.85 -26.24
CA TYR A 75 5.75 -15.56 -26.81
C TYR A 75 4.23 -15.44 -26.98
N ILE A 76 3.68 -14.27 -26.68
CA ILE A 76 2.25 -14.01 -26.89
C ILE A 76 2.06 -13.63 -28.35
N ASP A 77 1.55 -14.57 -29.15
CA ASP A 77 1.42 -14.43 -30.60
C ASP A 77 0.43 -13.34 -31.03
N ASN A 78 -0.66 -13.18 -30.27
CA ASN A 78 -1.75 -12.25 -30.58
C ASN A 78 -1.86 -11.14 -29.51
N PRO A 79 -0.87 -10.24 -29.38
CA PRO A 79 -0.99 -9.11 -28.46
C PRO A 79 -2.03 -8.12 -28.97
N LEU A 80 -2.71 -7.42 -28.06
CA LEU A 80 -3.55 -6.29 -28.42
C LEU A 80 -2.70 -5.22 -29.13
N LEU A 81 -3.20 -4.71 -30.25
CA LEU A 81 -2.53 -3.69 -31.05
C LEU A 81 -3.34 -2.39 -31.01
N ILE A 82 -2.65 -1.26 -30.87
CA ILE A 82 -3.22 0.08 -31.06
C ILE A 82 -2.50 0.71 -32.25
N GLY A 83 -3.23 1.05 -33.31
CA GLY A 83 -2.65 1.56 -34.55
C GLY A 83 -1.65 0.58 -35.21
N GLY A 84 -1.89 -0.73 -35.08
CA GLY A 84 -1.00 -1.78 -35.60
C GLY A 84 0.29 -2.00 -34.80
N LYS A 85 0.49 -1.31 -33.67
CA LYS A 85 1.68 -1.45 -32.82
C LYS A 85 1.35 -2.15 -31.51
N LYS A 86 2.23 -3.07 -31.10
CA LYS A 86 2.22 -3.71 -29.78
C LYS A 86 2.63 -2.69 -28.71
N PHE A 87 1.99 -2.76 -27.55
CA PHE A 87 2.35 -1.98 -26.37
C PHE A 87 2.37 -2.89 -25.13
N ASP A 88 3.05 -2.45 -24.08
CA ASP A 88 2.96 -3.03 -22.73
C ASP A 88 2.44 -1.99 -21.75
N LEU A 89 1.81 -2.45 -20.67
CA LEU A 89 1.33 -1.60 -19.58
C LEU A 89 2.34 -1.64 -18.43
N ARG A 90 2.85 -0.47 -18.04
CA ARG A 90 3.65 -0.32 -16.83
C ARG A 90 2.73 0.11 -15.69
N LEU A 91 2.51 -0.80 -14.74
CA LEU A 91 1.76 -0.53 -13.52
C LEU A 91 2.75 -0.20 -12.40
N TYR A 92 2.56 0.94 -11.74
CA TYR A 92 3.24 1.27 -10.49
C TYR A 92 2.33 0.86 -9.34
N VAL A 93 2.70 -0.20 -8.61
CA VAL A 93 1.97 -0.69 -7.44
C VAL A 93 2.72 -0.20 -6.21
N LEU A 94 2.10 0.67 -5.43
CA LEU A 94 2.61 1.08 -4.13
C LEU A 94 2.12 0.08 -3.08
N PRO A 95 3.00 -0.56 -2.28
CA PRO A 95 2.58 -1.34 -1.12
C PRO A 95 2.16 -0.35 -0.01
N THR A 96 0.94 0.18 -0.13
CA THR A 96 0.45 1.25 0.75
C THR A 96 -0.05 0.73 2.09
N ASP A 97 -0.72 -0.42 2.09
CA ASP A 97 -1.59 -0.77 3.21
C ASP A 97 -0.76 -1.09 4.46
N ARG A 98 0.28 -1.92 4.34
CA ARG A 98 1.17 -2.25 5.46
C ARG A 98 1.88 -1.01 6.03
N LEU A 99 2.36 -0.11 5.18
CA LEU A 99 3.04 1.10 5.64
C LEU A 99 2.07 2.02 6.39
N PHE A 100 0.85 2.20 5.87
CA PHE A 100 -0.18 2.99 6.54
C PHE A 100 -0.65 2.35 7.84
N ASP A 101 -0.73 1.01 7.91
CA ASP A 101 -1.02 0.27 9.14
C ASP A 101 0.07 0.50 10.20
N GLU A 102 1.35 0.45 9.80
CA GLU A 102 2.48 0.70 10.71
C GLU A 102 2.51 2.17 11.18
N MET A 103 2.16 3.14 10.30
CA MET A 103 2.00 4.54 10.69
C MET A 103 0.83 4.74 11.67
N ALA A 104 -0.33 4.12 11.41
CA ALA A 104 -1.48 4.17 12.30
C ALA A 104 -1.15 3.57 13.68
N TRP A 105 -0.41 2.45 13.69
CA TRP A 105 0.08 1.82 14.91
C TRP A 105 0.94 2.79 15.73
N ILE A 106 1.90 3.48 15.10
CA ILE A 106 2.76 4.49 15.75
C ILE A 106 1.91 5.61 16.38
N ILE A 107 0.95 6.15 15.64
CA ILE A 107 0.08 7.24 16.10
C ILE A 107 -0.73 6.81 17.32
N VAL A 108 -1.40 5.65 17.27
CA VAL A 108 -2.22 5.17 18.38
C VAL A 108 -1.36 4.86 19.62
N HIS A 109 -0.20 4.22 19.45
CA HIS A 109 0.64 3.81 20.59
C HIS A 109 1.35 4.99 21.25
N SER A 110 1.79 5.98 20.47
CA SER A 110 2.37 7.21 21.02
C SER A 110 1.35 7.99 21.86
N LEU A 111 0.11 8.15 21.39
CA LEU A 111 -0.96 8.79 22.18
C LEU A 111 -1.32 8.01 23.43
N LYS A 112 -1.45 6.68 23.33
CA LYS A 112 -1.71 5.81 24.49
C LYS A 112 -0.64 5.95 25.58
N ALA A 113 0.62 6.10 25.18
CA ALA A 113 1.72 6.25 26.13
C ALA A 113 1.62 7.55 26.96
N VAL A 114 0.96 8.58 26.43
CA VAL A 114 0.84 9.90 27.08
C VAL A 114 -0.58 10.21 27.60
N THR A 115 -1.53 9.28 27.45
CA THR A 115 -2.94 9.48 27.87
C THR A 115 -3.09 9.88 29.33
N SER A 116 -2.19 9.44 30.21
CA SER A 116 -2.21 9.79 31.65
C SER A 116 -1.86 11.26 31.93
N VAL A 117 -1.22 11.94 30.98
CA VAL A 117 -0.74 13.33 31.11
C VAL A 117 -1.57 14.29 30.26
N ILE A 118 -2.16 13.81 29.15
CA ILE A 118 -3.05 14.62 28.32
C ILE A 118 -4.32 14.95 29.10
N THR A 119 -4.63 16.25 29.23
CA THR A 119 -5.87 16.70 29.84
C THR A 119 -7.03 16.44 28.88
N SER A 120 -7.89 15.48 29.22
CA SER A 120 -9.06 15.14 28.42
C SER A 120 -10.28 15.90 28.92
N ASP A 121 -10.74 16.88 28.13
CA ASP A 121 -12.03 17.53 28.32
C ASP A 121 -12.97 17.13 27.17
N ARG A 122 -14.20 16.72 27.50
CA ARG A 122 -15.21 16.29 26.52
C ARG A 122 -15.72 17.44 25.65
N HIS A 123 -15.47 18.68 26.05
CA HIS A 123 -15.80 19.87 25.27
C HIS A 123 -14.64 20.29 24.35
N CYS A 124 -13.51 19.59 24.36
CA CYS A 124 -12.32 19.92 23.59
C CYS A 124 -12.02 18.87 22.52
N PHE A 125 -11.45 19.35 21.43
CA PHE A 125 -10.80 18.51 20.42
C PHE A 125 -9.42 19.09 20.16
N GLU A 126 -8.50 18.24 19.74
CA GLU A 126 -7.13 18.63 19.43
C GLU A 126 -6.68 17.97 18.13
N CYS A 127 -5.94 18.73 17.32
CA CYS A 127 -5.36 18.25 16.08
C CYS A 127 -3.85 18.13 16.25
N TYR A 128 -3.33 16.91 16.16
CA TYR A 128 -1.90 16.66 16.23
C TYR A 128 -1.28 16.52 14.84
N GLY A 129 -0.14 17.17 14.62
CA GLY A 129 0.74 16.93 13.48
C GLY A 129 1.78 15.87 13.84
N TYR A 130 1.84 14.78 13.05
CA TYR A 130 2.82 13.72 13.22
C TYR A 130 3.88 13.79 12.12
N ASP A 131 5.12 14.00 12.53
CA ASP A 131 6.27 14.01 11.62
C ASP A 131 6.88 12.61 11.61
N ILE A 132 6.68 11.88 10.52
CA ILE A 132 7.12 10.50 10.34
C ILE A 132 8.05 10.41 9.13
N ILE A 133 9.26 9.92 9.36
CA ILE A 133 10.22 9.59 8.28
C ILE A 133 10.08 8.11 7.92
N ILE A 134 10.19 7.78 6.64
CA ILE A 134 10.17 6.40 6.14
C ILE A 134 11.56 6.07 5.63
N ASP A 135 12.13 4.95 6.10
CA ASP A 135 13.44 4.48 5.63
C ASP A 135 13.35 3.67 4.31
N ASP A 136 14.51 3.22 3.82
CA ASP A 136 14.63 2.42 2.60
C ASP A 136 14.01 1.01 2.70
N ASN A 137 13.69 0.56 3.91
CA ASN A 137 12.98 -0.69 4.17
C ASN A 137 11.45 -0.48 4.33
N LEU A 138 10.95 0.72 4.03
CA LEU A 138 9.55 1.13 4.24
C LEU A 138 9.12 1.08 5.70
N LYS A 139 10.05 1.20 6.65
CA LYS A 139 9.72 1.29 8.07
C LYS A 139 9.48 2.76 8.44
N PRO A 140 8.32 3.09 9.03
CA PRO A 140 8.07 4.42 9.54
C PRO A 140 8.75 4.65 10.89
N TRP A 141 9.30 5.84 11.08
CA TRP A 141 9.95 6.31 12.31
C TRP A 141 9.31 7.63 12.74
N LEU A 142 8.75 7.65 13.96
CA LEU A 142 8.24 8.87 14.57
C LEU A 142 9.40 9.80 14.92
N ILE A 143 9.35 11.04 14.43
CA ILE A 143 10.34 12.07 14.73
C ILE A 143 9.81 12.99 15.82
N GLU A 144 8.63 13.57 15.60
CA GLU A 144 7.99 14.47 16.56
C GLU A 144 6.47 14.47 16.43
N VAL A 145 5.81 14.96 17.50
CA VAL A 145 4.37 15.18 17.57
C VAL A 145 4.12 16.62 17.97
N ASN A 146 3.39 17.35 17.13
CA ASN A 146 3.09 18.76 17.30
C ASN A 146 1.61 18.96 17.67
N ALA A 147 1.34 19.52 18.85
CA ALA A 147 -0.02 19.87 19.33
C ALA A 147 -0.63 21.10 18.61
N SER A 148 0.14 21.80 17.77
CA SER A 148 -0.33 22.97 17.03
C SER A 148 0.37 23.05 15.66
N PRO A 149 0.02 22.15 14.73
CA PRO A 149 0.60 22.17 13.40
C PRO A 149 0.27 23.48 12.67
N SER A 150 1.25 24.03 11.94
CA SER A 150 1.10 25.32 11.26
C SER A 150 0.03 25.28 10.17
N LEU A 151 -0.95 26.18 10.27
CA LEU A 151 -1.97 26.40 9.24
C LEU A 151 -1.57 27.47 8.22
N THR A 152 -0.38 28.06 8.36
CA THR A 152 0.14 29.05 7.40
C THR A 152 0.28 28.39 6.03
N SER A 153 -0.34 28.98 5.01
CA SER A 153 -0.33 28.43 3.66
C SER A 153 0.77 29.07 2.81
N THR A 154 1.73 28.28 2.34
CA THR A 154 2.86 28.80 1.52
C THR A 154 2.65 28.62 0.02
N THR A 155 1.73 27.72 -0.38
CA THR A 155 1.39 27.46 -1.78
C THR A 155 -0.12 27.30 -1.96
N SER A 156 -0.62 27.45 -3.19
CA SER A 156 -2.05 27.28 -3.50
C SER A 156 -2.55 25.86 -3.19
N ASN A 157 -1.73 24.83 -3.44
CA ASN A 157 -2.09 23.44 -3.15
C ASN A 157 -2.13 23.17 -1.65
N ASP A 158 -1.17 23.70 -0.88
CA ASP A 158 -1.15 23.63 0.58
C ASP A 158 -2.39 24.30 1.18
N ARG A 159 -2.78 25.47 0.66
CA ARG A 159 -4.01 26.16 1.06
C ARG A 159 -5.26 25.31 0.83
N ILE A 160 -5.39 24.70 -0.34
CA ILE A 160 -6.53 23.84 -0.68
C ILE A 160 -6.59 22.63 0.27
N MET A 161 -5.45 21.98 0.51
CA MET A 161 -5.37 20.81 1.38
C MET A 161 -5.74 21.16 2.83
N LYS A 162 -5.14 22.22 3.39
CA LYS A 162 -5.39 22.68 4.75
C LYS A 162 -6.84 23.15 4.94
N PHE A 163 -7.39 23.87 3.97
CA PHE A 163 -8.79 24.30 4.03
C PHE A 163 -9.75 23.11 4.03
N LYS A 164 -9.50 22.11 3.17
CA LYS A 164 -10.30 20.89 3.13
C LYS A 164 -10.21 20.12 4.45
N MET A 165 -9.01 19.97 5.00
CA MET A 165 -8.78 19.32 6.29
C MET A 165 -9.56 20.02 7.41
N LEU A 166 -9.46 21.35 7.51
CA LEU A 166 -10.18 22.13 8.53
C LEU A 166 -11.70 21.98 8.38
N ASN A 167 -12.20 22.03 7.15
CA ASN A 167 -13.63 21.85 6.87
C ASN A 167 -14.11 20.45 7.31
N ASP A 168 -13.35 19.40 6.99
CA ASP A 168 -13.67 18.04 7.39
C ASP A 168 -13.60 17.88 8.93
N VAL A 169 -12.61 18.47 9.61
CA VAL A 169 -12.53 18.47 11.10
C VAL A 169 -13.75 19.16 11.71
N LEU A 170 -14.13 20.33 11.21
CA LEU A 170 -15.29 21.07 11.74
C LEU A 170 -16.60 20.31 11.53
N ASN A 171 -16.79 19.63 10.40
CA ASN A 171 -17.96 18.80 10.18
C ASN A 171 -18.06 17.63 11.16
N ILE A 172 -16.92 17.14 11.63
CA ILE A 172 -16.86 16.02 12.57
C ILE A 172 -17.11 16.49 14.01
N VAL A 173 -16.51 17.61 14.41
CA VAL A 173 -16.65 18.17 15.76
C VAL A 173 -18.00 18.85 15.95
N VAL A 174 -18.50 19.51 14.91
CA VAL A 174 -19.75 20.30 14.90
C VAL A 174 -20.64 19.86 13.73
N PRO A 175 -21.17 18.62 13.77
CA PRO A 175 -22.01 18.11 12.69
C PRO A 175 -23.25 18.98 12.52
N ASN A 176 -23.59 19.28 11.26
CA ASN A 176 -24.72 20.15 10.87
C ASN A 176 -24.66 21.60 11.40
N GLY A 177 -23.51 22.05 11.91
CA GLY A 177 -23.35 23.41 12.44
C GLY A 177 -24.04 23.67 13.78
N GLU A 178 -24.54 22.62 14.43
CA GLU A 178 -25.11 22.69 15.76
C GLU A 178 -24.05 22.31 16.80
N ILE A 179 -23.94 23.09 17.87
CA ILE A 179 -23.06 22.75 19.00
C ILE A 179 -23.67 21.53 19.69
N PRO A 180 -22.97 20.38 19.77
CA PRO A 180 -23.52 19.18 20.37
C PRO A 180 -23.88 19.43 21.85
N ASP A 181 -25.15 19.27 22.22
CA ASP A 181 -25.58 19.30 23.61
C ASP A 181 -25.35 17.92 24.24
N ILE A 182 -24.43 17.86 25.21
CA ILE A 182 -24.03 16.64 25.95
C ILE A 182 -25.23 15.95 26.63
N LYS A 183 -26.34 16.66 26.85
CA LYS A 183 -27.55 16.12 27.47
C LYS A 183 -28.44 15.32 26.50
N ASN A 184 -28.30 15.53 25.19
CA ASN A 184 -29.04 14.80 24.17
C ASN A 184 -28.16 13.71 23.54
N LYS A 185 -28.79 12.63 23.09
CA LYS A 185 -28.20 11.38 22.57
C LYS A 185 -26.89 11.59 21.78
N PRO A 186 -25.93 10.66 21.85
CA PRO A 186 -24.71 10.75 21.05
C PRO A 186 -25.10 10.87 19.59
N GLN A 187 -24.53 11.86 18.93
CA GLN A 187 -24.59 11.92 17.49
C GLN A 187 -23.64 10.86 16.94
N THR A 188 -24.22 9.85 16.29
CA THR A 188 -23.45 8.85 15.55
C THR A 188 -22.76 9.54 14.39
N VAL A 189 -21.43 9.68 14.47
CA VAL A 189 -20.64 10.14 13.33
C VAL A 189 -20.72 9.06 12.26
N THR A 190 -21.31 9.37 11.10
CA THR A 190 -21.42 8.39 10.02
C THR A 190 -20.18 8.42 9.14
N ARG A 191 -19.96 7.38 8.32
CA ARG A 191 -18.83 7.35 7.37
C ARG A 191 -18.85 8.53 6.41
N GLU A 192 -20.03 9.05 6.11
CA GLU A 192 -20.23 10.22 5.27
C GLU A 192 -19.77 11.51 5.98
N THR A 193 -19.92 11.59 7.30
CA THR A 193 -19.47 12.73 8.12
C THR A 193 -17.95 12.75 8.33
N LEU A 194 -17.29 11.58 8.33
CA LEU A 194 -15.84 11.47 8.45
C LEU A 194 -15.10 12.04 7.23
N GLY A 195 -15.77 12.20 6.09
CA GLY A 195 -15.19 12.79 4.89
C GLY A 195 -13.96 12.02 4.40
N ASN A 196 -12.78 12.62 4.51
CA ASN A 196 -11.51 11.99 4.15
C ASN A 196 -10.70 11.52 5.38
N PHE A 197 -11.33 11.30 6.53
CA PHE A 197 -10.66 10.76 7.69
C PHE A 197 -11.00 9.30 7.92
N ASP A 198 -10.01 8.53 8.35
CA ASP A 198 -10.18 7.19 8.86
C ASP A 198 -10.12 7.22 10.40
N LEU A 199 -11.02 6.48 11.04
CA LEU A 199 -11.02 6.27 12.49
C LEU A 199 -9.96 5.23 12.84
N LEU A 200 -8.90 5.65 13.54
CA LEU A 200 -7.79 4.74 13.87
C LEU A 200 -8.01 3.96 15.18
N TYR A 201 -8.71 4.56 16.14
CA TYR A 201 -8.97 3.96 17.44
C TYR A 201 -10.27 4.51 18.03
N ASP A 202 -11.14 3.60 18.47
CA ASP A 202 -12.36 3.90 19.21
C ASP A 202 -12.16 3.43 20.66
N GLU A 203 -11.97 4.38 21.58
CA GLU A 203 -11.70 4.07 22.98
C GLU A 203 -12.92 3.41 23.65
N GLU A 204 -14.12 3.82 23.28
CA GLU A 204 -15.35 3.25 23.84
C GLU A 204 -15.56 1.83 23.40
N GLN A 205 -15.44 1.57 22.10
CA GLN A 205 -15.56 0.23 21.57
C GLN A 205 -14.51 -0.67 22.22
N ALA A 206 -13.29 -0.19 22.39
CA ALA A 206 -12.24 -0.95 23.07
C ALA A 206 -12.56 -1.22 24.56
N GLN A 207 -13.13 -0.25 25.28
CA GLN A 207 -13.57 -0.43 26.67
C GLN A 207 -14.78 -1.37 26.77
N ILE A 208 -15.72 -1.28 25.84
CA ILE A 208 -16.86 -2.19 25.72
C ILE A 208 -16.35 -3.59 25.44
N GLU A 209 -15.43 -3.80 24.51
CA GLU A 209 -14.85 -5.10 24.20
C GLU A 209 -14.04 -5.71 25.35
N LEU A 210 -13.33 -4.88 26.13
CA LEU A 210 -12.66 -5.31 27.35
C LEU A 210 -13.69 -5.71 28.42
N SER A 211 -14.72 -4.87 28.62
CA SER A 211 -15.80 -5.15 29.56
C SER A 211 -16.63 -6.36 29.16
N ASP A 212 -16.84 -6.60 27.85
CA ASP A 212 -17.55 -7.73 27.25
C ASP A 212 -16.72 -9.01 27.31
N LYS A 213 -15.39 -8.93 27.30
CA LYS A 213 -14.52 -10.09 27.57
C LYS A 213 -14.60 -10.48 29.04
N ASP A 214 -14.52 -9.51 29.94
CA ASP A 214 -14.74 -9.70 31.38
C ASP A 214 -16.18 -10.20 31.68
N TYR A 215 -17.18 -9.73 30.90
CA TYR A 215 -18.58 -10.15 31.00
C TYR A 215 -18.86 -11.52 30.37
N ARG A 216 -18.25 -11.85 29.23
CA ARG A 216 -18.38 -13.16 28.56
C ARG A 216 -17.68 -14.27 29.34
N GLU A 217 -16.63 -13.94 30.09
CA GLU A 217 -16.08 -14.83 31.10
C GLU A 217 -17.03 -15.02 32.29
N GLN A 218 -17.99 -14.11 32.51
CA GLN A 218 -18.90 -14.16 33.66
C GLN A 218 -20.33 -14.68 33.43
N LYS A 219 -20.96 -14.60 32.23
CA LYS A 219 -22.25 -15.30 31.99
C LYS A 219 -22.74 -15.28 30.55
N GLY A 220 -23.18 -16.44 30.07
CA GLY A 220 -24.02 -16.56 28.89
C GLY A 220 -25.42 -15.97 29.08
N LYS A 221 -26.05 -15.66 27.94
CA LYS A 221 -27.43 -15.20 27.68
C LYS A 221 -27.64 -13.67 27.61
N GLY A 222 -27.75 -13.22 26.36
CA GLY A 222 -28.82 -12.34 25.86
C GLY A 222 -28.89 -10.92 26.40
N GLY A 223 -28.55 -9.94 25.56
CA GLY A 223 -28.88 -8.55 25.84
C GLY A 223 -28.27 -7.59 24.84
N ILE A 224 -29.11 -6.73 24.28
CA ILE A 224 -28.84 -5.71 23.26
C ILE A 224 -27.90 -4.62 23.82
N VAL A 225 -26.96 -4.13 22.98
CA VAL A 225 -25.95 -3.13 23.35
C VAL A 225 -26.36 -1.73 22.87
N PRO A 226 -26.37 -0.68 23.73
CA PRO A 226 -26.43 0.72 23.32
C PRO A 226 -25.02 1.33 23.21
N ILE A 227 -24.84 2.26 22.25
CA ILE A 227 -23.58 3.01 22.00
C ILE A 227 -23.77 4.46 22.46
N ILE A 228 -22.94 5.00 23.38
CA ILE A 228 -22.81 6.44 23.68
C ILE A 228 -21.41 6.84 24.20
N SER A 229 -20.74 7.64 23.35
CA SER A 229 -19.50 8.45 23.40
C SER A 229 -18.81 8.81 24.73
N LYS A 230 -17.48 8.60 24.71
CA LYS A 230 -16.39 9.18 25.51
C LYS A 230 -15.03 8.85 24.89
N THR A 231 -14.41 9.94 24.43
CA THR A 231 -12.98 10.22 24.28
C THR A 231 -12.23 9.66 23.07
N GLY A 232 -11.68 10.61 22.29
CA GLY A 232 -10.54 10.40 21.40
C GLY A 232 -10.86 10.03 19.96
N LEU A 233 -11.52 10.93 19.21
CA LEU A 233 -11.61 10.76 17.76
C LEU A 233 -10.22 10.94 17.12
N LEU A 234 -9.56 9.82 16.86
CA LEU A 234 -8.23 9.77 16.28
C LEU A 234 -8.36 9.80 14.75
N LEU A 235 -8.28 11.02 14.20
CA LEU A 235 -8.49 11.36 12.81
C LEU A 235 -7.15 11.40 12.04
N ALA A 236 -6.90 10.48 11.11
CA ALA A 236 -5.84 10.67 10.11
C ALA A 236 -6.17 10.07 8.73
N LYS A 237 -6.44 10.96 7.76
CA LYS A 237 -5.63 11.26 6.56
C LYS A 237 -6.48 11.46 5.31
N THR A 238 -6.42 12.68 4.78
CA THR A 238 -6.80 13.03 3.41
C THR A 238 -6.15 12.09 2.39
N LYS A 239 -6.96 11.39 1.59
CA LYS A 239 -6.53 10.83 0.30
C LYS A 239 -5.80 11.93 -0.47
N GLN A 240 -4.51 11.72 -0.70
CA GLN A 240 -3.74 12.55 -1.62
C GLN A 240 -4.38 12.34 -3.00
N SER A 241 -5.16 13.33 -3.43
CA SER A 241 -5.58 13.43 -4.81
C SER A 241 -4.32 13.36 -5.66
N SER A 242 -4.25 12.36 -6.52
CA SER A 242 -3.29 12.23 -7.61
C SER A 242 -3.43 13.44 -8.54
N ALA A 243 -2.77 14.53 -8.17
CA ALA A 243 -2.59 15.73 -8.97
C ALA A 243 -1.09 15.98 -9.11
N TRP A 244 -0.42 15.06 -9.80
CA TRP A 244 0.83 15.32 -10.49
C TRP A 244 0.56 15.06 -11.96
N ARG A 245 0.39 16.14 -12.73
CA ARG A 245 0.69 16.17 -14.17
C ARG A 245 2.09 16.73 -14.32
#